data_AF-A0A355VAB3-F1
#
_entry.id   AF-A0A355VAB3-F1
#
_cell.length_a   1.000
_cell.length_b   1.000
_cell.length_c   1.000
_cell.angle_alpha   90.00
_cell.angle_beta   90.00
_cell.angle_gamma   90.00
#
_symmetry.space_group_name_H-M   'P 1'
#
loop_
_entity.id
_entity.type
_entity.pdbx_description
1 polymer ?
#
loop_
_entity_poly.entity_id
_entity_poly.type
_entity_poly.pdbx_seq_one_letter_code
_entity_poly.pdbx_strand_id
1 'polypeptide(L)'
;MTEHNAPQTSFWQRLRSGNVSLALKYWTLYWIMAVIFFVTGSFAVADRNWQVYLMLLGGVVAWSFVLLFGIRRAYQGSDPGKAISRISVLFLLLNLTNALATLSFI
;
A
#
# COMPACT_ATOMS: atom_id res chain seq x y z
N MET A 1 -17.83 4.03 41.61
CA MET A 1 -16.79 3.48 40.73
C MET A 1 -17.47 2.61 39.68
N THR A 2 -17.88 3.19 38.56
CA THR A 2 -18.58 2.47 37.48
C THR A 2 -17.60 2.27 36.33
N GLU A 3 -17.11 1.04 36.19
CA GLU A 3 -16.33 0.63 35.03
C GLU A 3 -17.18 0.80 33.76
N HIS A 4 -16.77 1.76 32.93
CA HIS A 4 -17.32 1.94 31.59
C HIS A 4 -16.77 0.81 30.72
N ASN A 5 -17.45 -0.34 30.74
CA ASN A 5 -17.24 -1.44 29.81
C ASN A 5 -17.53 -0.93 28.40
N ALA A 6 -16.51 -0.40 27.73
CA ALA A 6 -16.55 -0.16 26.30
C ALA A 6 -16.90 -1.50 25.64
N PRO A 7 -17.93 -1.58 24.79
CA PRO A 7 -18.23 -2.82 24.10
C PRO A 7 -16.98 -3.19 23.29
N GLN A 8 -16.38 -4.33 23.64
CA GLN A 8 -15.36 -5.00 22.84
C GLN A 8 -16.03 -5.43 21.53
N THR A 9 -16.29 -4.45 20.66
CA THR A 9 -16.75 -4.68 19.30
C THR A 9 -15.66 -5.48 18.63
N SER A 10 -15.95 -6.75 18.36
CA SER A 10 -14.95 -7.71 17.92
C SER A 10 -14.27 -7.17 16.67
N PHE A 11 -12.96 -7.37 16.57
CA PHE A 11 -12.16 -7.02 15.40
C PHE A 11 -12.84 -7.49 14.09
N TRP A 12 -13.55 -8.61 14.16
CA TRP A 12 -14.40 -9.21 13.13
C TRP A 12 -15.63 -8.38 12.72
N GLN A 13 -16.32 -7.72 13.66
CA GLN A 13 -17.43 -6.82 13.35
C GLN A 13 -16.96 -5.51 12.69
N ARG A 14 -15.80 -4.99 13.10
CA ARG A 14 -15.15 -3.86 12.40
C ARG A 14 -14.68 -4.27 11.00
N LEU A 15 -14.16 -5.49 10.83
CA LEU A 15 -13.76 -6.07 9.54
C LEU A 15 -14.91 -6.19 8.53
N ARG A 16 -16.13 -6.46 9.02
CA ARG A 16 -17.34 -6.59 8.19
C ARG A 16 -18.01 -5.23 7.89
N SER A 17 -17.66 -4.16 8.60
CA SER A 17 -18.03 -2.81 8.18
C SER A 17 -17.29 -2.49 6.87
N GLY A 18 -18.03 -2.10 5.82
CA GLY A 18 -17.54 -2.06 4.43
C GLY A 18 -16.24 -1.28 4.19
N ASN A 19 -15.84 -0.40 5.12
CA ASN A 19 -14.57 0.32 5.11
C ASN A 19 -13.34 -0.59 5.24
N VAL A 20 -13.41 -1.67 6.02
CA VAL A 20 -12.26 -2.58 6.19
C VAL A 20 -12.11 -3.53 5.01
N SER A 21 -13.21 -3.95 4.39
CA SER A 21 -13.15 -4.74 3.14
C SER A 21 -12.51 -3.95 2.00
N LEU A 22 -12.76 -2.64 1.91
CA LEU A 22 -12.07 -1.74 0.98
C LEU A 22 -10.56 -1.70 1.26
N ALA A 23 -10.18 -1.42 2.50
CA ALA A 23 -8.77 -1.36 2.90
C ALA A 23 -8.05 -2.68 2.58
N LEU A 24 -8.68 -3.83 2.85
CA LEU A 24 -8.13 -5.15 2.55
C LEU A 24 -7.90 -5.34 1.05
N LYS A 25 -8.88 -4.99 0.20
CA LYS A 25 -8.76 -5.11 -1.26
C LYS A 25 -7.61 -4.28 -1.81
N TYR A 26 -7.48 -3.02 -1.37
CA TYR A 26 -6.38 -2.15 -1.81
C TYR A 26 -5.03 -2.63 -1.28
N TRP A 27 -4.99 -3.19 -0.08
CA TRP A 27 -3.77 -3.78 0.50
C TRP A 27 -3.31 -5.01 -0.28
N THR A 28 -4.22 -5.91 -0.65
CA THR A 28 -3.90 -7.07 -1.49
C THR A 28 -3.41 -6.63 -2.86
N LEU A 29 -4.06 -5.64 -3.47
CA LEU A 29 -3.62 -5.08 -4.77
C LEU A 29 -2.21 -4.49 -4.70
N TYR A 30 -1.89 -3.80 -3.60
CA TYR A 30 -0.55 -3.28 -3.35
C TYR A 30 0.46 -4.42 -3.23
N TRP A 31 0.18 -5.43 -2.40
CA TRP A 31 1.08 -6.58 -2.21
C TRP A 31 1.38 -7.33 -3.50
N ILE A 32 0.37 -7.55 -4.35
CA ILE A 32 0.56 -8.19 -5.65
C ILE A 32 1.57 -7.41 -6.49
N MET A 33 1.40 -6.09 -6.62
CA MET A 33 2.34 -5.27 -7.37
C MET A 33 3.71 -5.15 -6.71
N ALA A 34 3.77 -5.11 -5.38
CA ALA A 34 5.03 -5.08 -4.65
C ALA A 34 5.87 -6.34 -4.92
N VAL A 35 5.24 -7.52 -4.92
CA VAL A 35 5.92 -8.78 -5.26
C VAL A 35 6.35 -8.80 -6.73
N ILE A 36 5.48 -8.37 -7.66
CA ILE A 36 5.83 -8.28 -9.08
C ILE A 36 7.03 -7.35 -9.28
N PHE A 37 7.01 -6.15 -8.69
CA PHE A 37 8.12 -5.21 -8.75
C PHE A 37 9.39 -5.78 -8.14
N PHE A 38 9.29 -6.44 -6.99
CA PHE A 38 10.45 -7.03 -6.33
C PHE A 38 11.11 -8.09 -7.22
N VAL A 39 10.32 -9.01 -7.79
CA VAL A 39 10.84 -10.09 -8.65
C VAL A 39 11.40 -9.53 -9.96
N THR A 40 10.61 -8.73 -10.69
CA THR A 40 11.02 -8.15 -11.97
C THR A 40 12.14 -7.13 -11.83
N GLY A 41 12.12 -6.33 -10.77
CA GLY A 41 13.16 -5.39 -10.41
C GLY A 41 14.46 -6.12 -10.07
N SER A 42 14.40 -7.21 -9.31
CA SER A 42 15.59 -8.02 -8.98
C SER A 42 16.23 -8.59 -10.26
N PHE A 43 15.43 -9.10 -11.20
CA PHE A 43 15.95 -9.56 -12.49
C PHE A 43 16.55 -8.43 -13.33
N ALA A 44 15.85 -7.30 -13.45
CA ALA A 44 16.35 -6.16 -14.22
C ALA A 44 17.67 -5.59 -13.66
N VAL A 45 17.79 -5.58 -12.34
CA VAL A 45 18.99 -5.16 -11.61
C VAL A 45 20.13 -6.18 -11.79
N ALA A 46 19.83 -7.48 -11.72
CA ALA A 46 20.79 -8.56 -11.98
C ALA A 46 21.35 -8.50 -13.41
N ASP A 47 20.51 -8.20 -14.39
CA ASP A 47 20.91 -8.03 -15.80
C ASP A 47 21.60 -6.68 -16.09
N ARG A 48 21.88 -5.86 -15.07
CA ARG A 48 22.38 -4.47 -15.16
C ARG A 48 21.54 -3.57 -16.07
N ASN A 49 20.28 -3.92 -16.27
CA ASN A 49 19.36 -3.19 -17.14
C ASN A 49 18.66 -2.06 -16.36
N TRP A 50 19.42 -1.00 -16.12
CA TRP A 50 18.96 0.16 -15.37
C TRP A 50 17.76 0.87 -16.02
N GLN A 51 17.62 0.82 -17.35
CA GLN A 51 16.47 1.41 -18.05
C GLN A 51 15.16 0.71 -17.67
N VAL A 52 15.14 -0.63 -17.69
CA VAL A 52 13.96 -1.41 -17.29
C VAL A 52 13.66 -1.19 -15.80
N TYR A 53 14.68 -1.17 -14.95
CA TYR A 53 14.49 -0.86 -13.52
C TYR A 53 13.86 0.52 -13.30
N LEU A 54 14.33 1.57 -13.99
CA LEU A 54 13.76 2.92 -13.90
C LEU A 54 12.32 2.97 -14.43
N MET A 55 11.99 2.25 -15.50
CA MET A 55 10.61 2.13 -16.00
C MET A 55 9.70 1.44 -14.98
N LEU A 56 10.17 0.34 -14.37
CA LEU A 56 9.43 -0.38 -13.33
C LEU A 56 9.21 0.51 -12.09
N LEU A 57 10.23 1.28 -11.70
CA LEU A 57 10.15 2.21 -10.58
C LEU A 57 9.13 3.32 -10.85
N GLY A 58 9.14 3.90 -12.05
CA GLY A 58 8.11 4.84 -12.51
C GLY A 58 6.71 4.22 -12.52
N GLY A 59 6.61 2.96 -12.96
CA GLY A 59 5.37 2.19 -12.97
C GLY A 59 4.79 1.97 -11.57
N VAL A 60 5.62 1.64 -10.58
CA VAL A 60 5.21 1.48 -9.18
C VAL A 60 4.75 2.79 -8.56
N VAL A 61 5.45 3.90 -8.86
CA VAL A 61 5.01 5.23 -8.43
C VAL A 61 3.64 5.56 -9.03
N ALA A 62 3.46 5.37 -10.34
CA ALA A 62 2.17 5.56 -11.02
C ALA A 62 1.07 4.67 -10.42
N TRP A 63 1.38 3.40 -10.12
CA TRP A 63 0.45 2.47 -9.50
C TRP A 63 0.02 2.94 -8.10
N SER A 64 0.95 3.51 -7.34
CA SER A 64 0.66 4.08 -6.03
C SER A 64 -0.32 5.24 -6.12
N PHE A 65 -0.21 6.09 -7.16
CA PHE A 65 -1.21 7.13 -7.44
C PHE A 65 -2.57 6.54 -7.80
N VAL A 66 -2.64 5.47 -8.59
CA VAL A 66 -3.90 4.77 -8.92
C VAL A 66 -4.55 4.21 -7.65
N LEU A 67 -3.78 3.58 -6.76
CA LEU A 67 -4.26 3.09 -5.47
C LEU A 67 -4.78 4.23 -4.59
N LEU A 68 -4.03 5.33 -4.48
CA LEU A 68 -4.45 6.49 -3.71
C LEU A 68 -5.72 7.13 -4.27
N PHE A 69 -5.86 7.18 -5.59
CA PHE A 69 -7.07 7.68 -6.25
C PHE A 69 -8.27 6.77 -5.99
N GLY A 70 -8.09 5.45 -6.06
CA GLY A 70 -9.11 4.46 -5.71
C GLY A 70 -9.55 4.59 -4.25
N ILE A 71 -8.60 4.69 -3.33
CA ILE A 71 -8.86 4.89 -1.90
C ILE A 71 -9.60 6.21 -1.69
N ARG A 72 -9.15 7.32 -2.29
CA ARG A 72 -9.81 8.63 -2.19
C ARG A 72 -11.26 8.59 -2.65
N ARG A 73 -11.54 7.92 -3.77
CA ARG A 73 -12.90 7.80 -4.32
C ARG A 73 -13.81 6.93 -3.44
N ALA A 74 -13.22 5.97 -2.74
CA ALA A 74 -13.96 4.97 -1.97
C ALA A 74 -14.08 5.36 -0.48
N TYR A 75 -13.27 6.30 0.01
CA TYR A 75 -13.32 6.81 1.38
C TYR A 75 -14.49 7.80 1.58
N GLN A 76 -15.43 7.48 2.47
CA GLN A 76 -16.60 8.31 2.80
C GLN A 76 -16.52 8.93 4.22
N GLY A 77 -15.33 9.02 4.81
CA GLY A 77 -15.13 9.56 6.16
C GLY A 77 -15.05 11.09 6.23
N SER A 78 -15.22 11.65 7.43
CA SER A 78 -15.25 13.10 7.70
C SER A 78 -13.92 13.85 7.45
N ASP A 79 -12.79 13.14 7.42
CA ASP A 79 -11.44 13.71 7.17
C ASP A 79 -10.64 12.88 6.16
N PRO A 80 -11.04 12.87 4.87
CA PRO A 80 -10.39 12.04 3.85
C PRO A 80 -8.93 12.47 3.62
N GLY A 81 -8.63 13.77 3.67
CA GLY A 81 -7.28 14.28 3.42
C GLY A 81 -6.23 13.79 4.41
N LYS A 82 -6.57 13.72 5.70
CA LYS A 82 -5.64 13.29 6.76
C LYS A 82 -5.39 11.78 6.71
N ALA A 83 -6.42 10.98 6.41
CA ALA A 83 -6.29 9.54 6.23
C ALA A 83 -5.47 9.21 4.97
N ILE A 84 -5.76 9.87 3.85
CA ILE A 84 -5.01 9.70 2.59
C ILE A 84 -3.54 10.07 2.80
N SER A 85 -3.23 11.18 3.46
CA SER A 85 -1.85 11.60 3.74
C SER A 85 -1.04 10.50 4.47
N ARG A 86 -1.63 9.88 5.50
CA ARG A 86 -0.98 8.78 6.23
C ARG A 86 -0.78 7.54 5.36
N ILE A 87 -1.79 7.18 4.55
CA ILE A 87 -1.71 6.03 3.64
C ILE A 87 -0.67 6.27 2.54
N SER A 88 -0.58 7.50 2.01
CA SER A 88 0.44 7.88 1.03
C SER A 88 1.85 7.72 1.57
N VAL A 89 2.10 8.17 2.81
CA VAL A 89 3.41 7.99 3.46
C VAL A 89 3.73 6.51 3.64
N LEU A 90 2.76 5.69 4.05
CA LEU A 90 2.94 4.24 4.17
C LEU A 90 3.30 3.59 2.84
N PHE A 91 2.58 3.90 1.75
CA PHE A 91 2.92 3.37 0.43
C PHE A 91 4.28 3.86 -0.05
N LEU A 92 4.61 5.13 0.17
CA LEU A 92 5.93 5.65 -0.20
C LEU A 92 7.05 4.91 0.54
N LEU A 93 6.90 4.74 1.86
CA LEU A 93 7.88 4.02 2.67
C LEU A 93 8.01 2.56 2.23
N LEU A 94 6.89 1.85 2.02
CA LEU A 94 6.92 0.46 1.57
C LEU A 94 7.55 0.31 0.19
N ASN A 95 7.24 1.21 -0.75
CA ASN A 95 7.87 1.21 -2.07
C ASN A 95 9.37 1.50 -1.98
N LEU A 96 9.77 2.45 -1.13
CA LEU A 96 11.19 2.76 -0.90
C LEU A 96 11.92 1.56 -0.27
N THR A 97 11.35 0.94 0.76
CA THR A 97 11.90 -0.29 1.35
C THR A 97 12.01 -1.40 0.31
N ASN A 98 11.01 -1.57 -0.55
CA ASN A 98 11.02 -2.58 -1.59
C ASN A 98 12.09 -2.31 -2.66
N ALA A 99 12.25 -1.04 -3.07
CA ALA A 99 13.30 -0.61 -3.99
C ALA A 99 14.70 -0.81 -3.39
N LEU A 100 14.89 -0.44 -2.12
CA LEU A 100 16.15 -0.66 -1.41
C LEU A 100 16.43 -2.16 -1.23
N ALA A 101 15.42 -2.97 -0.91
CA ALA A 101 15.57 -4.41 -0.82
C ALA A 101 16.02 -4.99 -2.17
N THR A 102 15.40 -4.55 -3.27
CA THR A 102 15.76 -4.97 -4.63
C THR A 102 17.21 -4.58 -4.99
N LEU A 103 17.64 -3.38 -4.61
CA LEU A 103 19.02 -2.91 -4.80
C LEU A 103 20.03 -3.59 -3.87
N SER A 104 19.60 -4.04 -2.68
CA SER A 104 20.46 -4.70 -1.69
C SER A 104 20.88 -6.12 -2.08
N PHE A 105 20.25 -6.71 -3.11
CA PHE A 105 20.64 -8.02 -3.64
C PHE A 105 21.75 -7.94 -4.72
N ILE A 106 22.25 -6.73 -5.02
CA ILE A 106 23.48 -6.49 -5.79
C ILE A 106 24.71 -6.53 -4.87
#